data_AF-A0A1F4X238-F1
#
_entry.id   AF-A0A1F4X238-F1
#
_cell.length_a   1.000
_cell.length_b   1.000
_cell.length_c   1.000
_cell.angle_alpha   90.00
_cell.angle_beta   90.00
_cell.angle_gamma   90.00
#
_symmetry.space_group_name_H-M   'P 1'
#
loop_
_entity.id
_entity.type
_entity.pdbx_description
1 polymer ?
#
loop_
_entity_poly.entity_id
_entity_poly.type
_entity_poly.pdbx_seq_one_letter_code
_entity_poly.pdbx_strand_id
1 'polypeptide(L)'
;MLLGAVFFSFTFFGGDFGFVRIWNLHQKKGELELESKKLQVQIIDLQVEKERLLNDKTYIEKLAREKFGMVKEGEKVYQFVPTPEDSASTSKSELQK
;
A
#
# COMPACT_ATOMS: atom_id res chain seq x y z
N MET A 1 42.87 -26.48 -24.39
CA MET A 1 42.84 -25.86 -23.04
C MET A 1 41.97 -24.61 -22.97
N LEU A 2 42.07 -23.65 -23.90
CA LEU A 2 41.23 -22.44 -23.94
C LEU A 2 39.70 -22.71 -23.93
N LEU A 3 39.22 -23.67 -24.73
CA LEU A 3 37.79 -24.05 -24.73
C LEU A 3 37.30 -24.60 -23.39
N GLY A 4 38.14 -25.35 -22.68
CA GLY A 4 37.81 -25.88 -21.35
C GLY A 4 37.71 -24.76 -20.31
N ALA A 5 38.62 -23.78 -20.37
CA ALA A 5 38.61 -22.62 -19.47
C ALA A 5 37.39 -21.72 -19.70
N VAL A 6 36.97 -21.53 -20.96
CA VAL A 6 35.74 -20.79 -21.30
C VAL A 6 34.50 -21.53 -20.80
N PHE A 7 34.44 -22.86 -20.97
CA PHE A 7 33.34 -23.67 -20.45
C PHE A 7 33.26 -23.66 -18.92
N PHE A 8 34.42 -23.70 -18.24
CA PHE A 8 34.50 -23.62 -16.78
C PHE A 8 34.14 -22.21 -16.26
N SER A 9 34.57 -21.16 -16.95
CA SER A 9 34.22 -19.78 -16.62
C SER A 9 32.72 -19.53 -16.80
N PHE A 10 32.14 -20.04 -17.90
CA PHE A 10 30.70 -19.94 -18.15
C PHE A 10 29.86 -20.69 -17.11
N THR A 11 30.27 -21.91 -16.73
CA THR A 11 29.57 -22.68 -15.68
C THR A 11 29.74 -22.08 -14.28
N PHE A 12 30.89 -21.48 -13.98
CA PHE A 12 31.14 -20.83 -12.68
C PHE A 12 30.41 -19.49 -12.52
N PHE A 13 30.31 -18.69 -13.58
CA PHE A 13 29.58 -17.42 -13.54
C PHE A 13 28.08 -17.54 -13.84
N GLY A 14 27.67 -18.49 -14.68
CA GLY A 14 26.29 -18.63 -15.18
C GLY A 14 25.51 -19.86 -14.74
N GLY A 15 26.13 -20.83 -14.07
CA GLY A 15 25.45 -22.05 -13.60
C GLY A 15 24.74 -21.91 -12.25
N ASP A 16 23.98 -22.95 -11.84
CA ASP A 16 23.20 -23.05 -10.59
C ASP A 16 23.99 -22.82 -9.29
N PHE A 17 25.33 -22.78 -9.37
CA PHE A 17 26.26 -22.54 -8.27
C PHE A 17 26.94 -21.16 -8.32
N GLY A 18 26.54 -20.27 -9.23
CA GLY A 18 27.16 -18.95 -9.40
C GLY A 18 26.79 -17.93 -8.31
N PHE A 19 27.71 -16.99 -8.05
CA PHE A 19 27.57 -15.92 -7.06
C PHE A 19 26.34 -15.02 -7.27
N VAL A 20 25.91 -14.83 -8.53
CA VAL A 20 24.70 -14.05 -8.88
C VAL A 20 23.44 -14.66 -8.26
N ARG A 21 23.36 -15.98 -8.17
CA ARG A 21 22.22 -16.67 -7.55
C ARG A 21 22.16 -16.39 -6.05
N ILE A 22 23.29 -16.44 -5.35
CA ILE A 22 23.34 -16.13 -3.92
C ILE A 22 22.91 -14.68 -3.65
N TRP A 23 23.33 -13.75 -4.51
CA TRP A 23 22.94 -12.34 -4.42
C TRP A 23 21.43 -12.16 -4.62
N ASN A 24 20.87 -12.79 -5.66
CA ASN A 24 19.43 -12.74 -5.92
C ASN A 24 18.62 -13.38 -4.78
N LEU A 25 19.08 -14.50 -4.22
CA LEU A 25 18.44 -15.10 -3.04
C LEU A 25 18.48 -14.17 -1.83
N HIS A 26 19.60 -13.47 -1.61
CA HIS A 26 19.72 -12.52 -0.50
C HIS A 26 18.73 -11.35 -0.66
N GLN A 27 18.61 -10.80 -1.87
CA GLN A 27 17.66 -9.74 -2.17
C GLN A 27 16.20 -10.20 -2.00
N LYS A 28 15.86 -11.37 -2.56
CA LYS A 28 14.52 -11.97 -2.41
C LYS A 28 14.17 -12.23 -0.95
N LYS A 29 15.14 -12.68 -0.15
CA LYS A 29 14.94 -12.85 1.28
C LYS A 29 14.60 -11.52 1.95
N GLY A 30 15.35 -10.46 1.66
CA GLY A 30 15.09 -9.13 2.20
C GLY A 30 13.72 -8.58 1.79
N GLU A 31 13.32 -8.78 0.54
CA GLU A 31 12.00 -8.39 0.03
C GLU A 31 10.87 -9.13 0.75
N LEU A 32 10.98 -10.45 0.90
CA LEU A 32 10.01 -11.28 1.63
C LEU A 32 9.93 -10.89 3.11
N GLU A 33 11.06 -10.56 3.75
CA GLU A 33 11.06 -10.09 5.14
C GLU A 33 10.36 -8.74 5.29
N LEU A 34 10.57 -7.82 4.35
CA LEU A 34 9.87 -6.53 4.33
C LEU A 34 8.37 -6.71 4.09
N GLU A 35 7.99 -7.57 3.15
CA GLU A 35 6.59 -7.88 2.87
C GLU A 35 5.91 -8.51 4.09
N SER A 36 6.58 -9.46 4.76
CA SER A 36 6.09 -10.07 5.99
C SER A 36 5.86 -9.03 7.09
N LYS A 37 6.81 -8.11 7.31
CA LYS A 37 6.64 -7.01 8.26
C LYS A 37 5.47 -6.11 7.89
N LYS A 38 5.32 -5.76 6.61
CA LYS A 38 4.22 -4.93 6.11
C LYS A 38 2.86 -5.62 6.35
N LEU A 39 2.77 -6.93 6.12
CA LEU A 39 1.57 -7.72 6.37
C LEU A 39 1.25 -7.80 7.88
N GLN A 40 2.26 -7.97 8.73
CA GLN A 40 2.06 -7.96 10.18
C GLN A 40 1.48 -6.64 10.69
N VAL A 41 1.99 -5.50 10.19
CA VAL A 41 1.43 -4.18 10.53
C VAL A 41 -0.03 -4.08 10.07
N GLN A 42 -0.33 -4.47 8.82
CA GLN A 42 -1.71 -4.47 8.31
C GLN A 42 -2.64 -5.35 9.16
N ILE A 43 -2.18 -6.52 9.61
CA ILE A 43 -2.95 -7.40 10.49
C ILE A 43 -3.28 -6.70 11.81
N ILE A 44 -2.32 -5.98 12.41
CA ILE A 44 -2.55 -5.22 13.65
C ILE A 44 -3.57 -4.11 13.40
N ASP A 45 -3.40 -3.33 12.34
CA ASP A 45 -4.30 -2.24 12.00
C ASP A 45 -5.73 -2.74 11.76
N LEU A 46 -5.89 -3.84 11.01
CA LEU A 46 -7.17 -4.50 10.76
C LEU A 46 -7.81 -5.05 12.04
N GLN A 47 -7.02 -5.57 12.98
CA GLN A 47 -7.54 -6.01 14.27
C GLN A 47 -8.08 -4.84 15.09
N VAL A 48 -7.34 -3.73 15.15
CA VAL A 48 -7.78 -2.51 15.83
C VAL A 48 -9.05 -1.96 15.17
N GLU A 49 -9.10 -1.91 13.84
CA GLU A 49 -10.30 -1.46 13.13
C GLU A 49 -11.50 -2.38 13.40
N LYS A 50 -11.28 -3.70 13.38
CA LYS A 50 -12.30 -4.69 13.73
C LYS A 50 -12.84 -4.48 15.15
N GLU A 51 -11.96 -4.26 16.13
CA GLU A 51 -12.39 -4.01 17.51
C GLU A 51 -13.23 -2.74 17.64
N ARG A 52 -12.84 -1.67 16.93
CA ARG A 52 -13.63 -0.42 16.88
C ARG A 52 -14.99 -0.64 16.23
N LEU A 53 -15.05 -1.38 15.12
CA LEU A 53 -16.30 -1.73 14.45
C LEU A 53 -17.24 -2.59 15.29
N LEU A 54 -16.71 -3.42 16.20
CA LEU A 54 -17.53 -4.27 17.05
C LEU A 54 -18.02 -3.56 18.32
N ASN A 55 -17.16 -2.72 18.92
CA ASN A 55 -17.39 -2.21 20.26
C ASN A 55 -17.71 -0.70 20.31
N ASP A 56 -17.40 0.07 19.27
CA ASP A 56 -17.59 1.53 19.24
C ASP A 56 -18.71 1.93 18.27
N LYS A 57 -19.92 2.14 18.83
CA LYS A 57 -21.09 2.59 18.08
C LYS A 57 -20.89 3.96 17.41
N THR A 58 -20.12 4.84 18.05
CA THR A 58 -19.83 6.19 17.53
C THR A 58 -18.96 6.11 16.28
N TYR A 59 -17.96 5.22 16.30
CA TYR A 59 -17.13 4.93 15.14
C TYR A 59 -17.96 4.37 13.97
N ILE A 60 -18.87 3.44 14.24
CA ILE A 60 -19.78 2.89 13.22
C ILE A 60 -20.69 3.98 12.64
N GLU A 61 -21.30 4.83 13.47
CA GLU A 61 -22.16 5.93 13.01
C GLU A 61 -21.38 6.92 12.13
N LYS A 62 -20.16 7.29 12.56
CA LYS A 62 -19.27 8.14 11.77
C LYS A 62 -18.96 7.51 10.42
N LEU A 63 -18.59 6.23 10.39
CA LEU A 63 -18.29 5.50 9.17
C LEU A 63 -19.51 5.40 8.24
N ALA A 64 -20.69 5.13 8.79
CA ALA A 64 -21.95 5.06 8.06
C ALA A 64 -22.30 6.41 7.40
N ARG A 65 -22.10 7.51 8.11
CA ARG A 65 -22.35 8.86 7.59
C ARG A 65 -21.31 9.29 6.54
N GLU A 66 -20.02 9.09 6.83
CA GLU A 66 -18.93 9.59 5.97
C GLU A 66 -18.69 8.74 4.73
N LYS A 67 -18.63 7.41 4.86
CA LYS A 67 -18.34 6.52 3.73
C LYS A 67 -19.57 6.12 2.93
N PHE A 68 -20.73 6.02 3.60
CA PHE A 68 -21.95 5.48 2.99
C PHE A 68 -23.09 6.49 2.89
N GLY A 69 -22.93 7.71 3.42
CA GLY A 69 -23.96 8.75 3.36
C GLY A 69 -25.24 8.39 4.11
N MET A 70 -25.20 7.45 5.05
CA MET A 70 -26.39 7.01 5.79
C MET A 70 -26.89 8.12 6.71
N VAL A 71 -28.21 8.27 6.79
CA VAL A 71 -28.92 9.25 7.62
C VAL A 71 -29.98 8.56 8.47
N LYS A 72 -30.26 9.10 9.65
CA LYS A 72 -31.40 8.65 10.44
C LYS A 72 -32.70 9.23 9.85
N GLU A 73 -33.81 8.57 10.13
CA GLU A 73 -35.15 9.03 9.74
C GLU A 73 -35.37 10.48 10.22
N GLY A 74 -35.70 11.37 9.28
CA GLY A 74 -35.92 12.80 9.55
C GLY A 74 -34.68 13.71 9.45
N GLU A 75 -33.47 13.18 9.22
CA GLU A 75 -32.25 13.97 8.99
C GLU A 75 -32.04 14.28 7.49
N LYS A 76 -31.44 15.44 7.17
CA LYS A 76 -31.05 15.83 5.80
C LYS A 76 -29.53 15.98 5.70
N VAL A 77 -28.90 15.25 4.77
CA VAL A 77 -27.46 15.40 4.45
C VAL A 77 -27.28 16.32 3.25
N TYR A 78 -26.35 17.28 3.38
CA TYR A 78 -25.92 18.16 2.31
C TYR A 78 -24.55 17.71 1.82
N GLN A 79 -24.47 17.23 0.58
CA GLN A 79 -23.20 16.95 -0.07
C GLN A 79 -22.84 18.12 -0.99
N PHE A 80 -21.75 18.82 -0.68
CA PHE A 80 -21.26 19.90 -1.52
C PHE A 80 -20.49 19.30 -2.71
N VAL A 81 -21.13 19.30 -3.88
CA VAL A 81 -20.47 18.97 -5.14
C VAL A 81 -19.81 20.25 -5.66
N PRO A 82 -18.48 20.30 -5.86
CA PRO A 82 -17.84 21.48 -6.42
C PRO A 82 -18.36 21.72 -7.83
N THR A 83 -18.89 22.92 -8.07
CA THR A 83 -19.27 23.36 -9.41
C THR A 83 -18.00 23.52 -10.25
N PRO A 84 -18.00 23.27 -11.58
CA PRO A 84 -16.81 23.45 -12.42
C PRO A 84 -16.17 24.86 -12.33
N GLU A 85 -16.94 25.86 -11.87
CA GLU A 85 -16.51 27.23 -11.63
C GLU A 85 -15.64 27.38 -10.35
N ASP A 86 -15.88 26.54 -9.32
CA ASP A 86 -15.22 26.62 -8.01
C ASP A 86 -13.84 25.93 -7.96
N SER A 87 -13.59 24.97 -8.85
CA SER A 87 -12.28 24.32 -8.98
C SER A 87 -11.24 25.20 -9.67
N ALA A 88 -11.68 26.18 -10.47
CA ALA A 88 -10.81 27.13 -11.17
C ALA A 88 -10.31 28.29 -10.28
N SER A 89 -11.00 28.60 -9.16
CA SER A 89 -10.63 29.68 -8.23
C SER A 89 -9.64 29.21 -7.16
N THR A 90 -9.70 27.95 -6.74
CA THR A 90 -8.81 27.37 -5.71
C THR A 90 -7.37 27.18 -6.21
N SER A 91 -7.15 26.95 -7.51
CA SER A 91 -5.81 26.81 -8.09
C SER A 91 -5.01 28.13 -8.15
N LYS A 92 -5.67 29.30 -8.10
CA LYS A 92 -4.97 30.60 -8.18
C LYS A 92 -4.48 31.13 -6.83
N SER A 93 -5.03 30.68 -5.70
CA SER A 93 -4.60 31.11 -4.36
C SER A 93 -3.35 30.40 -3.84
N GLU A 94 -3.03 29.20 -4.34
CA GLU A 94 -1.80 28.49 -3.96
C GLU A 94 -0.56 28.96 -4.73
N LEU A 95 -0.71 29.65 -5.87
CA LEU A 95 0.42 30.13 -6.68
C LEU A 95 0.97 31.51 -6.23
N GLN A 96 0.38 32.13 -5.19
CA GLN A 96 0.78 33.45 -4.66
C GLN A 96 1.37 33.37 -3.23
N LYS A 97 1.76 32.19 -2.76
CA LYS A 97 2.48 32.02 -1.50
C LYS A 97 3.89 31.50 -1.69
#